data_AF-A0A661F5W4-F1
#
_entry.id   AF-A0A661F5W4-F1
#
_cell.length_a   1.000
_cell.length_b   1.000
_cell.length_c   1.000
_cell.angle_alpha   90.00
_cell.angle_beta   90.00
_cell.angle_gamma   90.00
#
_symmetry.space_group_name_H-M   'P 1'
#
loop_
_entity.id
_entity.type
_entity.pdbx_description
1 polymer ?
#
loop_
_entity_poly.entity_id
_entity_poly.type
_entity_poly.pdbx_seq_one_letter_code
_entity_poly.pdbx_strand_id
1 'polypeptide(L)' 'MSKKIQYTDEPIGEIKLVADFLPTPSQLKLKNENTKITISLSTESVEYFKSAAEKNHMQYQRMIRQLLDEYVAHQKSANK' A
#
# COMPACT_ATOMS: atom_id res chain seq x y z
N MET A 1 9.02 30.39 -23.51
CA MET A 1 9.84 29.86 -24.62
C MET A 1 10.64 28.68 -24.09
N SER A 2 10.19 27.44 -24.27
CA SER A 2 11.00 26.28 -23.89
C SER A 2 12.10 26.08 -24.94
N LYS A 3 13.36 26.09 -24.50
CA LYS A 3 14.50 25.88 -25.40
C LYS A 3 14.47 24.40 -25.81
N LYS A 4 14.29 24.12 -27.11
CA LYS A 4 14.39 22.76 -27.65
C LYS A 4 15.82 22.27 -27.43
N ILE A 5 15.97 21.16 -26.71
CA ILE A 5 17.26 20.49 -26.55
C ILE A 5 17.61 19.91 -27.92
N GLN A 6 18.74 20.34 -28.48
CA GLN A 6 19.30 19.75 -29.69
C GLN A 6 20.43 18.82 -29.29
N TYR A 7 20.24 17.55 -29.56
CA TYR A 7 21.26 16.53 -29.32
C TYR A 7 22.12 16.41 -30.57
N THR A 8 23.43 16.38 -30.39
CA THR A 8 24.43 16.06 -31.41
C THR A 8 24.82 14.59 -31.29
N ASP A 9 25.11 13.94 -32.42
CA ASP A 9 25.52 12.53 -32.50
C ASP A 9 26.95 12.33 -31.95
N GLU A 10 27.10 12.56 -30.65
CA GLU A 10 28.36 12.37 -29.93
C GLU A 10 28.63 10.88 -29.69
N PRO A 11 29.90 10.46 -29.67
CA PRO A 11 30.24 9.07 -29.42
C PRO A 11 29.74 8.67 -28.02
N ILE A 12 28.82 7.70 -27.98
CA ILE A 12 28.45 7.00 -26.75
C ILE A 12 29.76 6.45 -26.17
N GLY A 13 30.13 6.92 -24.98
CA GLY A 13 31.36 6.51 -24.29
C GLY A 13 31.36 5.03 -23.93
N GLU A 14 32.21 4.61 -23.00
CA GLU A 14 32.32 3.19 -22.62
C GLU A 14 30.97 2.61 -22.15
N ILE A 15 30.40 1.72 -22.97
CA ILE A 15 29.12 1.06 -22.70
C ILE A 15 29.38 -0.06 -21.69
N LYS A 16 28.77 0.05 -20.50
CA LYS A 16 28.74 -1.05 -19.53
C LYS A 16 27.43 -1.80 -19.68
N LEU A 17 27.53 -3.10 -19.99
CA LEU A 17 26.38 -3.98 -20.13
C LEU A 17 25.88 -4.33 -18.72
N VAL A 18 24.81 -3.67 -18.30
CA VAL A 18 24.16 -3.91 -17.01
C VAL A 18 23.07 -4.97 -17.22
N ALA A 19 23.11 -6.04 -16.42
CA ALA A 19 22.03 -7.03 -16.41
C ALA A 19 20.73 -6.38 -15.92
N ASP A 20 19.59 -6.78 -16.49
CA ASP A 20 18.29 -6.28 -16.05
C ASP A 20 18.05 -6.65 -14.58
N PHE A 21 18.13 -5.63 -13.72
CA PHE A 21 17.96 -5.75 -12.27
C PHE A 21 16.58 -5.28 -11.82
N LEU A 22 15.75 -4.80 -12.77
CA LEU A 22 14.47 -4.24 -12.40
C LEU A 22 13.51 -5.38 -12.03
N PRO A 23 12.92 -5.34 -10.82
CA PRO A 23 11.89 -6.31 -10.46
C PRO A 23 10.72 -6.16 -11.42
N THR A 24 10.12 -7.29 -11.79
CA THR A 24 8.99 -7.28 -12.71
C THR A 24 7.83 -6.45 -12.13
N PRO A 25 6.96 -5.85 -12.97
CA PRO A 25 5.83 -5.04 -12.49
C PRO A 25 4.92 -5.79 -11.49
N SER A 26 4.86 -7.12 -11.56
CA SER A 26 4.14 -7.96 -10.62
C SER A 26 4.80 -8.04 -9.24
N GLN A 27 6.13 -8.01 -9.16
CA GLN A 27 6.90 -7.97 -7.91
C GLN A 27 6.91 -6.57 -7.27
N LEU A 28 6.72 -5.52 -8.08
CA LEU A 28 6.51 -4.16 -7.59
C LEU A 28 5.12 -3.93 -7.00
N LYS A 29 4.17 -4.85 -7.21
CA LYS A 29 2.87 -4.77 -6.56
C LYS A 29 3.01 -5.29 -5.14
N LEU A 30 3.11 -4.35 -4.18
CA LEU A 30 2.90 -4.61 -2.75
C LEU A 30 1.43 -5.01 -2.52
N LYS A 31 1.03 -6.19 -3.01
CA LYS A 31 -0.33 -6.71 -2.91
C LYS A 31 -0.49 -7.30 -1.52
N ASN A 32 -1.12 -6.54 -0.63
CA ASN A 32 -1.72 -7.15 0.56
C ASN A 32 -2.84 -8.08 0.09
N GLU A 33 -2.67 -9.38 0.31
CA GLU A 33 -3.70 -10.37 0.03
C GLU A 33 -4.88 -10.16 0.98
N ASN A 34 -5.94 -9.53 0.47
CA ASN A 34 -7.15 -9.29 1.24
C ASN A 34 -8.18 -10.40 0.96
N THR A 35 -8.52 -11.17 1.99
CA THR A 35 -9.62 -12.14 1.92
C THR A 35 -10.92 -11.45 2.29
N LYS A 36 -11.90 -11.44 1.36
CA LYS A 36 -13.23 -10.89 1.65
C LYS A 36 -14.03 -11.90 2.47
N ILE A 37 -14.47 -11.47 3.64
CA ILE A 37 -15.34 -12.26 4.53
C ILE A 37 -16.58 -11.44 4.90
N THR A 38 -17.64 -12.15 5.29
CA THR A 38 -18.84 -11.56 5.91
C THR A 38 -18.84 -11.93 7.38
N ILE A 39 -18.86 -10.93 8.27
CA ILE A 39 -18.96 -11.11 9.72
C ILE A 39 -20.06 -10.22 10.27
N SER A 40 -20.77 -10.68 11.30
CA SER A 40 -21.76 -9.89 12.02
C SER A 40 -21.07 -9.10 13.13
N LEU A 41 -21.25 -7.78 13.13
CA LEU A 41 -20.79 -6.90 14.20
C LEU A 41 -22.00 -6.36 14.98
N SER A 42 -21.78 -5.99 16.23
CA SER A 42 -22.82 -5.34 17.04
C SER A 42 -23.16 -3.95 16.48
N THR A 43 -24.40 -3.51 16.67
CA THR A 43 -24.87 -2.18 16.22
C THR A 43 -24.03 -1.08 16.86
N GLU A 44 -23.75 -1.20 18.16
CA GLU A 44 -22.94 -0.25 18.92
C GLU A 44 -21.53 -0.11 18.35
N SER A 45 -20.85 -1.21 18.01
CA SER A 45 -19.52 -1.15 17.42
C SER A 45 -19.55 -0.45 16.05
N VAL A 46 -20.55 -0.74 15.21
CA VAL A 46 -20.67 -0.09 13.90
C VAL A 46 -20.91 1.42 14.03
N GLU A 47 -21.75 1.86 14.96
CA GLU A 47 -22.02 3.27 15.23
C GLU A 47 -20.77 4.01 15.71
N TYR A 48 -20.00 3.39 16.62
CA TYR A 48 -18.72 3.93 17.07
C TYR A 48 -17.76 4.18 15.90
N PHE A 49 -17.55 3.19 15.04
CA PHE A 49 -16.63 3.34 13.91
C PHE A 49 -17.13 4.33 12.86
N LYS A 50 -18.45 4.47 12.66
CA LYS A 50 -19.00 5.52 11.78
C LYS A 50 -18.66 6.91 12.30
N SER A 51 -18.93 7.17 13.59
CA SER A 51 -18.61 8.47 14.21
C SER A 51 -17.10 8.76 14.17
N ALA A 52 -16.27 7.76 14.47
CA ALA A 52 -14.82 7.92 14.44
C ALA A 52 -14.28 8.16 13.02
N ALA A 53 -14.88 7.50 12.02
CA ALA A 53 -14.51 7.65 10.62
C ALA A 53 -14.84 9.04 10.06
N GLU A 54 -15.99 9.60 10.43
CA GLU A 54 -16.38 10.97 10.06
C GLU A 54 -15.38 12.00 10.60
N LYS A 55 -14.98 11.88 11.87
CA LYS A 55 -14.02 12.78 12.50
C LYS A 55 -12.63 12.74 11.85
N ASN A 56 -12.22 11.58 11.35
CA ASN A 56 -10.90 11.37 10.78
C ASN A 56 -10.88 11.41 9.25
N HIS A 57 -12.01 11.73 8.59
CA HIS A 57 -12.16 11.72 7.13
C HIS A 57 -11.72 10.39 6.48
N MET A 58 -12.08 9.27 7.10
CA MET A 58 -11.75 7.93 6.63
C MET A 58 -13.01 7.08 6.42
N GLN A 59 -12.86 5.91 5.79
CA GLN A 59 -13.94 4.92 5.70
C GLN A 59 -13.94 4.04 6.96
N TYR A 60 -15.10 3.86 7.59
CA TYR A 60 -15.22 3.04 8.82
C TYR A 60 -14.73 1.59 8.62
N GLN A 61 -14.89 1.04 7.42
CA GLN A 61 -14.38 -0.31 7.08
C GLN A 61 -12.86 -0.39 7.13
N ARG A 62 -12.14 0.71 6.80
CA ARG A 62 -10.68 0.75 6.91
C ARG A 62 -10.24 0.75 8.36
N MET A 63 -10.94 1.49 9.22
CA MET A 63 -10.68 1.51 10.66
C MET A 63 -10.87 0.14 11.30
N ILE A 64 -11.97 -0.56 10.95
CA ILE A 64 -12.22 -1.93 11.43
C ILE A 64 -11.09 -2.88 10.99
N ARG A 65 -10.66 -2.79 9.72
CA ARG A 65 -9.57 -3.64 9.21
C ARG A 65 -8.27 -3.39 9.97
N GLN A 66 -7.89 -2.13 10.14
CA GLN A 66 -6.67 -1.77 10.84
C GLN A 66 -6.67 -2.24 12.30
N LEU A 67 -7.81 -2.10 13.00
CA LEU A 67 -7.94 -2.59 14.37
C LEU A 67 -7.69 -4.10 14.47
N LEU A 68 -8.25 -4.88 13.53
CA LEU A 68 -8.03 -6.33 13.50
C LEU A 68 -6.57 -6.68 13.20
N ASP A 69 -5.95 -5.98 12.25
CA ASP A 69 -4.55 -6.18 11.89
C ASP A 69 -3.61 -5.89 13.08
N GLU A 70 -3.85 -4.78 13.80
CA GLU A 70 -3.10 -4.41 15.00
C GLU A 70 -3.29 -5.41 16.14
N TYR A 71 -4.53 -5.85 16.39
CA TYR A 71 -4.82 -6.86 17.41
C TYR A 71 -4.08 -8.18 17.15
N VAL A 72 -4.11 -8.66 15.89
CA VAL A 72 -3.40 -9.89 15.50
C VAL A 72 -1.88 -9.72 15.60
N ALA A 73 -1.36 -8.55 15.20
CA ALA A 73 0.07 -8.26 15.32
C ALA A 73 0.53 -8.31 16.78
N HIS A 74 -0.24 -7.67 17.69
CA HIS A 74 0.04 -7.66 19.12
C HIS A 74 -0.01 -9.08 19.72
N GLN A 75 -1.02 -9.90 19.36
CA GLN A 75 -1.13 -11.27 19.86
C GLN A 75 0.02 -12.16 19.36
N LYS A 76 0.45 -11.98 18.11
CA LYS A 76 1.61 -12.72 17.56
C LYS A 76 2.92 -12.33 18.23
N SER A 77 3.10 -11.06 18.59
CA SER A 77 4.29 -10.63 19.35
C SER A 77 4.27 -11.10 20.80
N ALA A 78 3.10 -11.18 21.44
CA ALA A 78 2.98 -11.65 22.82
C ALA A 78 3.17 -13.17 22.97
N ASN A 79 2.89 -13.93 21.91
CA ASN A 79 3.02 -15.40 21.89
C ASN A 79 4.36 -15.89 21.33
N LYS A 80 5.34 -15.00 21.16
CA LYS A 80 6.69 -15.30 20.66
C LYS A 80 7.71 -15.11 21.76
#